data_AF-A0A7T0KD64-F1
#
_entry.id   AF-A0A7T0KD64-F1
#
_cell.length_a   1.000
_cell.length_b   1.000
_cell.length_c   1.000
_cell.angle_alpha   90.00
_cell.angle_beta   90.00
_cell.angle_gamma   90.00
#
_symmetry.space_group_name_H-M   'P 1'
#
loop_
_entity.id
_entity.type
_entity.pdbx_description
1 polymer ?
#
loop_
_entity_poly.entity_id
_entity_poly.type
_entity_poly.pdbx_seq_one_letter_code
_entity_poly.pdbx_strand_id
1 'polypeptide(L)'
;MHSNTRSFSVRPLLVATVATLALPLTACGTESADAPSSSPTPPTAASSAADSPTTSTSAHAAAESTSTSPSTRATAATPRTHAANSENELPAGFLGTPSAEDQPLTYSEAGELIPVSVRTGAHEGYERVVIEFSGSGKPGWYTQYTTTPTAQGSGFAIDYPGEIALVIGVEGTPWPSTPEAAGRFLDPAFFPGANADTGVVAGVEYTNTFEAQSQFIIGLNRRVPYAVTYLEEPSRLVIDFLV
;
A
#
# COMPACT_ATOMS: atom_id res chain seq x y z
N MET A 1 -14.25 54.33 -1.08
CA MET A 1 -13.48 54.29 0.19
C MET A 1 -14.30 53.48 1.19
N HIS A 2 -14.08 52.16 1.25
CA HIS A 2 -14.77 51.27 2.19
C HIS A 2 -13.76 50.78 3.22
N SER A 3 -13.82 51.34 4.42
CA SER A 3 -12.95 51.02 5.54
C SER A 3 -13.39 49.69 6.16
N ASN A 4 -12.54 48.66 6.06
CA ASN A 4 -12.79 47.34 6.60
C ASN A 4 -12.12 47.23 7.98
N THR A 5 -12.92 47.30 9.05
CA THR A 5 -12.47 47.22 10.44
C THR A 5 -12.24 45.75 10.81
N ARG A 6 -10.98 45.31 10.87
CA ARG A 6 -10.61 43.97 11.37
C ARG A 6 -10.68 43.96 12.90
N SER A 7 -11.60 43.18 13.44
CA SER A 7 -11.70 42.90 14.88
C SER A 7 -10.70 41.79 15.24
N PHE A 8 -9.70 42.13 16.06
CA PHE A 8 -8.73 41.17 16.59
C PHE A 8 -9.27 40.56 17.88
N SER A 9 -9.60 39.27 17.84
CA SER A 9 -9.98 38.49 19.03
C SER A 9 -8.71 38.00 19.73
N VAL A 10 -8.40 38.58 20.88
CA VAL A 10 -7.30 38.17 21.77
C VAL A 10 -7.79 37.00 22.62
N ARG A 11 -7.26 35.80 22.39
CA ARG A 11 -7.51 34.63 23.24
C ARG A 11 -6.51 34.63 24.42
N PRO A 12 -6.96 34.46 25.67
CA PRO A 12 -6.07 34.39 26.81
C PRO A 12 -5.29 33.07 26.83
N LEU A 13 -3.98 33.21 27.01
CA LEU A 13 -2.99 32.14 27.18
C LEU A 13 -3.18 31.50 28.56
N LEU A 14 -3.66 30.26 28.62
CA LEU A 14 -3.74 29.48 29.86
C LEU A 14 -2.38 28.81 30.09
N VAL A 15 -1.63 29.31 31.07
CA VAL A 15 -0.34 28.75 31.51
C VAL A 15 -0.63 27.52 32.38
N ALA A 16 -0.33 26.33 31.85
CA ALA A 16 -0.41 25.08 32.61
C ALA A 16 0.94 24.79 33.29
N THR A 17 0.92 24.76 34.62
CA THR A 17 2.07 24.52 35.50
C THR A 17 2.52 23.06 35.43
N VAL A 18 3.77 22.82 35.06
CA VAL A 18 4.41 21.49 35.04
C VAL A 18 4.83 21.11 36.46
N ALA A 19 4.24 20.04 37.00
CA ALA A 19 4.69 19.42 38.24
C ALA A 19 5.67 18.27 37.92
N THR A 20 6.96 18.53 38.11
CA THR A 20 8.04 17.52 38.00
C THR A 20 8.05 16.64 39.25
N LEU A 21 7.68 15.37 39.11
CA LEU A 21 7.82 14.34 40.14
C LEU A 21 9.10 13.54 39.87
N ALA A 22 10.11 13.70 40.73
CA ALA A 22 11.36 12.96 40.66
C ALA A 22 11.20 11.55 41.25
N LEU A 23 11.53 10.51 40.50
CA LEU A 23 11.68 9.14 41.01
C LEU A 23 13.16 8.83 41.28
N PRO A 24 13.53 8.29 42.46
CA PRO A 24 14.89 7.82 42.72
C PRO A 24 15.15 6.43 42.09
N LEU A 25 16.27 6.30 41.38
CA LEU A 25 16.83 5.02 40.92
C LEU A 25 17.33 4.23 42.14
N THR A 26 16.79 3.03 42.35
CA THR A 26 17.40 2.04 43.25
C THR A 26 18.19 1.05 42.41
N ALA A 27 19.52 1.13 42.52
CA ALA A 27 20.45 0.16 41.96
C ALA A 27 20.78 -0.89 43.02
N CYS A 28 20.49 -2.16 42.75
CA CYS A 28 21.06 -3.30 43.46
C CYS A 28 21.83 -4.14 42.45
N GLY A 29 23.17 -4.12 42.56
CA GLY A 29 24.03 -5.06 41.89
C GLY A 29 24.21 -6.33 42.73
N THR A 30 24.42 -7.45 42.05
CA THR A 30 25.16 -8.60 42.58
C THR A 30 25.92 -9.28 41.45
N GLU A 31 27.19 -9.49 41.75
CA GLU A 31 28.30 -10.01 40.96
C GLU A 31 28.34 -11.56 40.99
N SER A 32 29.16 -12.13 40.10
CA SER A 32 29.69 -13.51 40.06
C SER A 32 28.93 -14.55 39.22
N ALA A 33 29.53 -14.95 38.09
CA ALA A 33 30.29 -16.21 38.02
C ALA A 33 31.02 -16.35 36.67
N ASP A 34 32.33 -16.49 36.78
CA ASP A 34 33.32 -16.83 35.76
C ASP A 34 33.30 -18.35 35.52
N ALA A 35 33.34 -18.79 34.25
CA ALA A 35 33.91 -20.08 33.85
C ALA A 35 34.03 -20.17 32.30
N PRO A 36 35.21 -20.50 31.76
CA PRO A 36 35.47 -20.61 30.32
C PRO A 36 35.27 -22.05 29.83
N SER A 37 34.89 -22.24 28.55
CA SER A 37 35.26 -23.47 27.85
C SER A 37 35.24 -23.34 26.32
N SER A 38 36.46 -23.28 25.77
CA SER A 38 36.99 -24.12 24.68
C SER A 38 36.24 -24.17 23.33
N SER A 39 36.82 -23.48 22.34
CA SER A 39 36.71 -23.80 20.91
C SER A 39 37.42 -25.13 20.58
N PRO A 40 37.08 -25.79 19.44
CA PRO A 40 38.11 -25.90 18.40
C PRO A 40 37.59 -25.80 16.94
N THR A 41 38.31 -24.98 16.17
CA THR A 41 38.74 -25.05 14.74
C THR A 41 37.79 -25.44 13.58
N PRO A 42 37.86 -24.70 12.45
CA PRO A 42 37.26 -25.07 11.15
C PRO A 42 38.21 -25.94 10.30
N PRO A 43 37.73 -26.71 9.31
CA PRO A 43 38.59 -27.25 8.27
C PRO A 43 38.76 -26.26 7.11
N THR A 44 40.00 -25.90 6.86
CA THR A 44 40.53 -25.37 5.59
C THR A 44 40.64 -26.51 4.58
N ALA A 45 40.16 -26.29 3.35
CA ALA A 45 40.69 -26.94 2.15
C ALA A 45 40.81 -25.91 1.02
N ALA A 46 42.05 -25.57 0.70
CA ALA A 46 42.51 -25.04 -0.59
C ALA A 46 42.39 -26.16 -1.65
N SER A 47 42.53 -26.02 -2.97
CA SER A 47 43.13 -25.04 -3.88
C SER A 47 42.76 -25.47 -5.32
N SER A 48 42.94 -24.54 -6.26
CA SER A 48 43.31 -24.73 -7.69
C SER A 48 42.16 -24.72 -8.70
N ALA A 49 42.30 -24.21 -9.92
CA ALA A 49 43.15 -23.23 -10.59
C ALA A 49 42.70 -23.28 -12.07
N ALA A 50 42.73 -22.12 -12.77
CA ALA A 50 42.66 -21.94 -14.24
C ALA A 50 41.38 -22.46 -14.95
N ASP A 51 40.79 -21.79 -15.95
CA ASP A 51 41.41 -21.23 -17.14
C ASP A 51 40.46 -20.21 -17.81
N SER A 52 41.02 -19.21 -18.47
CA SER A 52 40.37 -18.41 -19.55
C SER A 52 41.13 -18.75 -20.85
N PRO A 53 40.73 -18.36 -22.09
CA PRO A 53 39.59 -17.56 -22.56
C PRO A 53 38.89 -18.21 -23.79
N THR A 54 37.81 -17.62 -24.34
CA THR A 54 37.77 -17.17 -25.75
C THR A 54 36.46 -16.45 -26.11
N THR A 55 36.66 -15.35 -26.83
CA THR A 55 35.73 -14.58 -27.66
C THR A 55 35.02 -15.41 -28.73
N SER A 56 33.78 -15.05 -29.07
CA SER A 56 33.28 -15.13 -30.45
C SER A 56 32.11 -14.17 -30.69
N THR A 57 32.44 -13.12 -31.44
CA THR A 57 31.60 -12.24 -32.24
C THR A 57 30.70 -13.02 -33.19
N SER A 58 29.44 -12.60 -33.37
CA SER A 58 28.80 -12.54 -34.69
C SER A 58 27.55 -11.66 -34.68
N ALA A 59 27.63 -10.59 -35.46
CA ALA A 59 26.52 -9.77 -35.91
C ALA A 59 25.91 -10.38 -37.19
N HIS A 60 24.59 -10.34 -37.32
CA HIS A 60 23.90 -10.41 -38.61
C HIS A 60 22.56 -9.67 -38.45
N ALA A 61 22.45 -8.44 -38.93
CA ALA A 61 22.20 -8.03 -40.32
C ALA A 61 20.70 -7.93 -40.61
N ALA A 62 20.34 -6.72 -41.04
CA ALA A 62 19.04 -6.23 -41.38
C ALA A 62 18.43 -6.92 -42.61
N ALA A 63 17.10 -6.96 -42.67
CA ALA A 63 16.37 -6.95 -43.92
C ALA A 63 15.07 -6.16 -43.74
N GLU A 64 15.07 -4.96 -44.28
CA GLU A 64 13.87 -4.21 -44.66
C GLU A 64 13.09 -4.99 -45.72
N SER A 65 11.77 -4.89 -45.68
CA SER A 65 10.92 -5.01 -46.88
C SER A 65 9.65 -4.20 -46.69
N THR A 66 9.61 -3.09 -47.41
CA THR A 66 8.45 -2.26 -47.72
C THR A 66 7.47 -2.99 -48.64
N SER A 67 6.16 -2.85 -48.41
CA SER A 67 5.15 -2.88 -49.48
C SER A 67 3.87 -2.18 -49.05
N THR A 68 3.22 -1.52 -50.00
CA THR A 68 2.29 -0.39 -49.84
C THR A 68 0.94 -0.69 -50.50
N SER A 69 -0.19 -0.42 -49.79
CA SER A 69 -1.56 -0.07 -50.27
C SER A 69 -2.41 -1.05 -51.12
N PRO A 70 -3.75 -0.84 -51.32
CA PRO A 70 -4.72 0.09 -50.70
C PRO A 70 -6.13 -0.49 -50.32
N SER A 71 -6.85 0.29 -49.49
CA SER A 71 -8.32 0.56 -49.37
C SER A 71 -9.40 -0.41 -49.94
N THR A 72 -10.36 -0.85 -49.11
CA THR A 72 -11.82 -0.52 -49.26
C THR A 72 -12.72 -1.05 -48.12
N ARG A 73 -13.62 -0.14 -47.72
CA ARG A 73 -14.88 -0.19 -46.95
C ARG A 73 -15.66 -1.52 -46.88
N ALA A 74 -16.10 -1.89 -45.68
CA ALA A 74 -17.38 -2.59 -45.47
C ALA A 74 -18.00 -2.22 -44.11
N THR A 75 -19.09 -1.46 -44.17
CA THR A 75 -19.97 -1.15 -43.06
C THR A 75 -20.83 -2.38 -42.77
N ALA A 76 -20.71 -2.99 -41.59
CA ALA A 76 -21.66 -3.97 -41.09
C ALA A 76 -22.09 -3.55 -39.68
N ALA A 77 -23.10 -2.68 -39.62
CA ALA A 77 -23.84 -2.42 -38.40
C ALA A 77 -24.81 -3.58 -38.16
N THR A 78 -24.42 -4.51 -37.30
CA THR A 78 -25.37 -5.47 -36.71
C THR A 78 -26.19 -4.73 -35.66
N PRO A 79 -27.54 -4.69 -35.75
CA PRO A 79 -28.34 -4.21 -34.64
C PRO A 79 -28.22 -5.25 -33.53
N ARG A 80 -27.44 -4.96 -32.49
CA ARG A 80 -27.52 -5.71 -31.24
C ARG A 80 -28.83 -5.30 -30.59
N THR A 81 -29.79 -6.21 -30.64
CA THR A 81 -30.97 -6.23 -29.78
C THR A 81 -30.50 -6.10 -28.34
N HIS A 82 -30.61 -4.88 -27.77
CA HIS A 82 -30.53 -4.69 -26.32
C HIS A 82 -31.77 -5.33 -25.71
N ALA A 83 -31.69 -6.62 -25.43
CA ALA A 83 -32.51 -7.24 -24.42
C ALA A 83 -32.00 -6.72 -23.08
N ALA A 84 -32.67 -5.69 -22.56
CA ALA A 84 -32.49 -5.20 -21.22
C ALA A 84 -32.91 -6.30 -20.23
N ASN A 85 -31.92 -7.05 -19.75
CA ASN A 85 -32.03 -7.77 -18.49
C ASN A 85 -31.19 -6.97 -17.49
N SER A 86 -31.81 -5.95 -16.90
CA SER A 86 -31.19 -5.09 -15.87
C SER A 86 -31.13 -5.84 -14.54
N GLU A 87 -30.25 -6.83 -14.46
CA GLU A 87 -29.47 -7.05 -13.25
C GLU A 87 -28.25 -6.13 -13.40
N ASN A 88 -27.92 -5.38 -12.35
CA ASN A 88 -26.90 -4.33 -12.38
C ASN A 88 -25.51 -4.91 -12.69
N GLU A 89 -25.18 -5.07 -13.97
CA GLU A 89 -23.88 -5.58 -14.40
C GLU A 89 -22.78 -4.65 -13.88
N LEU A 90 -21.78 -5.24 -13.22
CA LEU A 90 -20.64 -4.50 -12.70
C LEU A 90 -19.83 -3.89 -13.87
N PRO A 91 -19.20 -2.72 -13.65
CA PRO A 91 -18.35 -2.11 -14.67
C PRO A 91 -17.28 -3.08 -15.19
N ALA A 92 -16.96 -2.98 -16.48
CA ALA A 92 -15.97 -3.86 -17.10
C ALA A 92 -14.60 -3.75 -16.42
N GLY A 93 -14.07 -4.89 -15.95
CA GLY A 93 -12.77 -4.95 -15.26
C GLY A 93 -12.81 -4.68 -13.75
N PHE A 94 -13.99 -4.38 -13.19
CA PHE A 94 -14.22 -4.39 -11.74
C PHE A 94 -13.95 -5.79 -11.18
N LEU A 95 -13.21 -5.89 -10.08
CA LEU A 95 -12.82 -7.14 -9.45
C LEU A 95 -13.56 -7.38 -8.14
N GLY A 96 -14.08 -8.59 -7.97
CA GLY A 96 -14.78 -9.02 -6.76
C GLY A 96 -16.26 -8.60 -6.74
N THR A 97 -16.87 -8.73 -5.57
CA THR A 97 -18.28 -8.38 -5.34
C THR A 97 -18.35 -7.16 -4.44
N PRO A 98 -18.91 -6.02 -4.92
CA PRO A 98 -18.91 -4.80 -4.14
C PRO A 98 -19.86 -4.89 -2.94
N SER A 99 -19.45 -4.32 -1.82
CA SER A 99 -20.25 -4.13 -0.63
C SER A 99 -19.91 -2.79 0.02
N ALA A 100 -20.88 -2.15 0.66
CA ALA A 100 -20.64 -0.94 1.45
C ALA A 100 -20.32 -1.25 2.93
N GLU A 101 -20.33 -2.53 3.31
CA GLU A 101 -20.09 -3.01 4.67
C GLU A 101 -18.59 -3.12 4.98
N ASP A 102 -18.26 -3.09 6.27
CA ASP A 102 -16.91 -3.39 6.77
C ASP A 102 -16.61 -4.88 6.56
N GLN A 103 -15.36 -5.23 6.24
CA GLN A 103 -14.92 -6.62 6.13
C GLN A 103 -14.12 -7.00 7.38
N PRO A 104 -14.51 -8.07 8.10
CA PRO A 104 -13.67 -8.60 9.16
C PRO A 104 -12.35 -9.12 8.57
N LEU A 105 -11.36 -9.29 9.43
CA LEU A 105 -10.06 -9.83 9.04
C LEU A 105 -10.24 -11.17 8.29
N THR A 106 -9.78 -11.20 7.05
CA THR A 106 -9.67 -12.42 6.25
C THR A 106 -8.49 -13.24 6.75
N TYR A 107 -8.57 -14.56 6.58
CA TYR A 107 -7.50 -15.46 6.99
C TYR A 107 -6.20 -15.11 6.25
N SER A 108 -5.13 -14.84 7.01
CA SER A 108 -3.76 -14.75 6.50
C SER A 108 -3.01 -16.05 6.75
N GLU A 109 -2.12 -16.42 5.84
CA GLU A 109 -1.00 -17.29 6.19
C GLU A 109 0.12 -16.45 6.81
N ALA A 110 1.07 -17.08 7.50
CA ALA A 110 2.29 -16.38 7.91
C ALA A 110 3.01 -15.87 6.66
N GLY A 111 2.93 -14.55 6.42
CA GLY A 111 3.51 -13.87 5.28
C GLY A 111 4.76 -13.09 5.65
N GLU A 112 5.65 -12.91 4.68
CA GLU A 112 6.83 -12.04 4.72
C GLU A 112 6.67 -10.96 3.64
N LEU A 113 5.45 -10.40 3.54
CA LEU A 113 5.11 -9.42 2.52
C LEU A 113 5.64 -8.04 2.91
N ILE A 114 6.18 -7.34 1.92
CA ILE A 114 6.72 -5.99 2.07
C ILE A 114 5.91 -5.09 1.13
N PRO A 115 5.13 -4.12 1.62
CA PRO A 115 4.55 -3.10 0.78
C PRO A 115 5.66 -2.34 0.03
N VAL A 116 5.56 -2.26 -1.29
CA VAL A 116 6.57 -1.61 -2.14
C VAL A 116 6.00 -0.50 -3.01
N SER A 117 4.68 -0.47 -3.21
CA SER A 117 4.04 0.56 -4.03
C SER A 117 2.56 0.70 -3.70
N VAL A 118 2.07 1.94 -3.74
CA VAL A 118 0.65 2.26 -3.79
C VAL A 118 0.38 3.03 -5.07
N ARG A 119 -0.67 2.64 -5.80
CA ARG A 119 -1.11 3.31 -7.03
C ARG A 119 -2.62 3.54 -6.99
N THR A 120 -3.05 4.65 -7.56
CA THR A 120 -4.47 4.97 -7.77
C THR A 120 -4.76 5.06 -9.27
N GLY A 121 -5.96 4.69 -9.69
CA GLY A 121 -6.36 4.69 -11.09
C GLY A 121 -7.85 4.94 -11.27
N ALA A 122 -8.21 5.68 -12.31
CA ALA A 122 -9.59 5.91 -12.71
C ALA A 122 -9.97 5.01 -13.89
N HIS A 123 -11.14 4.40 -13.79
CA HIS A 123 -11.72 3.53 -14.81
C HIS A 123 -13.17 3.93 -15.09
N GLU A 124 -13.73 3.40 -16.18
CA GLU A 124 -15.14 3.63 -16.48
C GLU A 124 -16.01 2.93 -15.43
N GLY A 125 -16.72 3.71 -14.61
CA GLY A 125 -17.64 3.23 -13.57
C GLY A 125 -17.01 2.82 -12.24
N TYR A 126 -15.69 2.90 -12.09
CA TYR A 126 -15.01 2.62 -10.83
C TYR A 126 -13.64 3.30 -10.72
N GLU A 127 -13.15 3.45 -9.50
CA GLU A 127 -11.77 3.84 -9.20
C GLU A 127 -11.07 2.72 -8.45
N ARG A 128 -9.76 2.62 -8.64
CA ARG A 128 -8.94 1.52 -8.13
C ARG A 128 -7.78 2.05 -7.31
N VAL A 129 -7.57 1.43 -6.15
CA VAL A 129 -6.32 1.50 -5.39
C VAL A 129 -5.63 0.15 -5.50
N VAL A 130 -4.32 0.15 -5.77
CA VAL A 130 -3.49 -1.06 -5.80
C VAL A 130 -2.35 -0.89 -4.81
N ILE A 131 -2.27 -1.81 -3.86
CA ILE A 131 -1.11 -1.96 -2.98
C ILE A 131 -0.32 -3.17 -3.49
N GLU A 132 0.92 -2.94 -3.93
CA GLU A 132 1.81 -3.99 -4.40
C GLU A 132 2.76 -4.40 -3.30
N PHE A 133 2.99 -5.71 -3.20
CA PHE A 133 3.88 -6.32 -2.24
C PHE A 133 4.99 -7.09 -2.95
N SER A 134 6.16 -7.08 -2.34
CA SER A 134 7.22 -8.06 -2.60
C SER A 134 7.28 -9.07 -1.46
N GLY A 135 8.08 -10.12 -1.59
CA GLY A 135 8.17 -11.18 -0.58
C GLY A 135 7.24 -12.34 -0.86
N SER A 136 6.94 -13.14 0.17
CA SER A 136 6.22 -14.40 0.07
C SER A 136 5.04 -14.48 1.03
N GLY A 137 4.10 -15.38 0.75
CA GLY A 137 2.89 -15.59 1.52
C GLY A 137 1.67 -14.89 0.91
N LYS A 138 0.52 -14.99 1.59
CA LYS A 138 -0.73 -14.35 1.19
C LYS A 138 -1.19 -13.40 2.29
N PRO A 139 -1.59 -12.17 1.95
CA PRO A 139 -2.06 -11.23 2.95
C PRO A 139 -3.45 -11.66 3.45
N GLY A 140 -3.69 -11.45 4.74
CA GLY A 140 -5.04 -11.23 5.26
C GLY A 140 -5.32 -9.73 5.30
N TRP A 141 -6.58 -9.33 5.33
CA TRP A 141 -6.94 -7.93 5.48
C TRP A 141 -8.28 -7.77 6.18
N TYR A 142 -8.45 -6.64 6.86
CA TYR A 142 -9.77 -6.13 7.25
C TYR A 142 -9.98 -4.75 6.65
N THR A 143 -11.22 -4.32 6.60
CA THR A 143 -11.57 -2.96 6.21
C THR A 143 -12.59 -2.36 7.17
N GLN A 144 -12.44 -1.06 7.44
CA GLN A 144 -13.33 -0.34 8.32
C GLN A 144 -13.57 1.08 7.81
N TYR A 145 -14.83 1.43 7.57
CA TYR A 145 -15.22 2.81 7.33
C TYR A 145 -15.24 3.62 8.63
N THR A 146 -14.60 4.79 8.65
CA THR A 146 -14.58 5.69 9.81
C THR A 146 -14.35 7.14 9.40
N THR A 147 -14.75 8.07 10.25
CA THR A 147 -14.41 9.50 10.12
C THR A 147 -13.31 9.93 11.09
N THR A 148 -12.80 9.01 11.91
CA THR A 148 -11.76 9.27 12.92
C THR A 148 -10.74 8.13 12.93
N PRO A 149 -10.00 7.92 11.83
CA PRO A 149 -8.96 6.90 11.81
C PRO A 149 -7.85 7.25 12.80
N THR A 150 -7.30 6.22 13.44
CA THR A 150 -6.19 6.37 14.40
C THR A 150 -5.04 5.45 14.05
N ALA A 151 -3.82 5.93 14.26
CA ALA A 151 -2.59 5.19 14.01
C ALA A 151 -2.48 4.00 14.95
N GLN A 152 -2.16 2.84 14.38
CA GLN A 152 -1.83 1.65 15.15
C GLN A 152 -0.68 1.90 16.15
N GLY A 153 -0.74 1.23 17.30
CA GLY A 153 0.20 1.41 18.41
C GLY A 153 -0.01 2.68 19.23
N SER A 154 0.03 3.86 18.62
CA SER A 154 -0.05 5.15 19.34
C SER A 154 -1.48 5.61 19.66
N GLY A 155 -2.45 5.27 18.81
CA GLY A 155 -3.83 5.73 18.91
C GLY A 155 -4.06 7.19 18.53
N PHE A 156 -3.06 7.91 18.02
CA PHE A 156 -3.25 9.30 17.55
C PHE A 156 -4.09 9.35 16.28
N ALA A 157 -4.86 10.42 16.11
CA ALA A 157 -5.64 10.65 14.90
C ALA A 157 -4.73 10.76 13.67
N ILE A 158 -5.20 10.23 12.54
CA ILE A 158 -4.54 10.34 11.24
C ILE A 158 -5.31 11.33 10.38
N ASP A 159 -4.61 12.29 9.78
CA ASP A 159 -5.16 13.18 8.77
C ASP A 159 -5.32 12.43 7.45
N TYR A 160 -6.44 12.63 6.76
CA TYR A 160 -6.73 12.02 5.46
C TYR A 160 -7.62 12.97 4.61
N PRO A 161 -7.54 12.90 3.27
CA PRO A 161 -8.40 13.72 2.41
C PRO A 161 -9.80 13.12 2.25
N GLY A 162 -10.79 13.96 1.92
CA GLY A 162 -12.17 13.53 1.68
C GLY A 162 -13.06 13.59 2.92
N GLU A 163 -14.23 12.96 2.85
CA GLU A 163 -15.27 13.02 3.87
C GLU A 163 -15.27 11.79 4.80
N ILE A 164 -14.82 10.63 4.29
CA ILE A 164 -14.78 9.37 5.04
C ILE A 164 -13.54 8.57 4.66
N ALA A 165 -12.94 7.90 5.63
CA ALA A 165 -11.83 7.00 5.40
C ALA A 165 -12.31 5.54 5.34
N LEU A 166 -11.76 4.77 4.40
CA LEU A 166 -11.67 3.31 4.53
C LEU A 166 -10.29 2.96 5.08
N VAL A 167 -10.24 2.52 6.33
CA VAL A 167 -9.03 1.94 6.93
C VAL A 167 -8.88 0.53 6.37
N ILE A 168 -7.69 0.20 5.85
CA ILE A 168 -7.33 -1.16 5.48
C ILE A 168 -6.08 -1.57 6.25
N GLY A 169 -6.23 -2.57 7.12
CA GLY A 169 -5.11 -3.25 7.77
C GLY A 169 -4.78 -4.51 6.99
N VAL A 170 -3.52 -4.66 6.60
CA VAL A 170 -3.04 -5.80 5.81
C VAL A 170 -2.07 -6.63 6.66
N GLU A 171 -2.47 -7.83 7.04
CA GLU A 171 -1.65 -8.79 7.78
C GLU A 171 -0.68 -9.56 6.87
N GLY A 172 0.28 -10.24 7.50
CA GLY A 172 1.37 -10.94 6.79
C GLY A 172 2.45 -9.98 6.30
N THR A 173 2.53 -8.79 6.89
CA THR A 173 3.54 -7.75 6.59
C THR A 173 4.40 -7.46 7.81
N PRO A 174 5.36 -8.34 8.18
CA PRO A 174 6.20 -8.16 9.35
C PRO A 174 7.07 -6.91 9.24
N TRP A 175 7.37 -6.29 10.39
CA TRP A 175 8.32 -5.19 10.45
C TRP A 175 9.70 -5.66 9.97
N PRO A 176 10.40 -4.91 9.10
CA PRO A 176 11.70 -5.33 8.60
C PRO A 176 12.72 -5.44 9.76
N SER A 177 13.33 -6.61 9.90
CA SER A 177 14.31 -6.90 10.96
C SER A 177 15.75 -6.58 10.57
N THR A 178 16.00 -6.24 9.30
CA THR A 178 17.32 -5.90 8.77
C THR A 178 17.30 -4.56 8.02
N PRO A 179 18.44 -3.84 7.92
CA PRO A 179 18.52 -2.60 7.14
C PRO A 179 18.22 -2.80 5.65
N GLU A 180 18.60 -3.94 5.08
CA GLU A 180 18.30 -4.28 3.68
C GLU A 180 16.80 -4.44 3.45
N ALA A 181 16.11 -5.16 4.35
CA ALA A 181 14.66 -5.30 4.29
C ALA A 181 13.96 -3.95 4.51
N ALA A 182 14.47 -3.12 5.42
CA ALA A 182 13.95 -1.77 5.65
C ALA A 182 14.09 -0.88 4.41
N GLY A 183 15.21 -0.97 3.69
CA GLY A 183 15.41 -0.22 2.44
C GLY A 183 14.51 -0.65 1.27
N ARG A 184 13.80 -1.79 1.39
CA ARG A 184 12.78 -2.24 0.43
C ARG A 184 11.38 -1.84 0.83
N PHE A 185 11.17 -1.48 2.09
CA PHE A 185 9.87 -1.08 2.59
C PHE A 185 9.47 0.26 1.97
N LEU A 186 8.20 0.39 1.61
CA LEU A 186 7.65 1.68 1.27
C LEU A 186 7.79 2.61 2.49
N ASP A 187 8.23 3.84 2.27
CA ASP A 187 8.22 4.85 3.32
C ASP A 187 6.77 5.32 3.56
N PRO A 188 6.40 5.67 4.81
CA PRO A 188 5.16 6.37 5.09
C PRO A 188 5.00 7.61 4.20
N ALA A 189 3.88 7.70 3.50
CA ALA A 189 3.67 8.73 2.49
C ALA A 189 2.19 8.85 2.10
N PHE A 190 1.88 10.02 1.52
CA PHE A 190 0.61 10.31 0.87
C PHE A 190 0.67 10.00 -0.63
N PHE A 191 -0.35 9.31 -1.14
CA PHE A 191 -0.54 9.00 -2.56
C PHE A 191 -1.84 9.63 -3.05
N PRO A 192 -1.81 10.59 -3.99
CA PRO A 192 -3.02 11.27 -4.45
C PRO A 192 -3.95 10.31 -5.22
N GLY A 193 -5.25 10.53 -5.10
CA GLY A 193 -6.25 9.87 -5.93
C GLY A 193 -6.16 10.28 -7.40
N ALA A 194 -6.50 9.38 -8.32
CA ALA A 194 -6.41 9.65 -9.76
C ALA A 194 -7.28 10.83 -10.21
N ASN A 195 -8.45 10.99 -9.59
CA ASN A 195 -9.35 12.14 -9.76
C ASN A 195 -9.64 12.79 -8.40
N ALA A 196 -8.61 13.07 -7.58
CA ALA A 196 -8.78 13.41 -6.15
C ALA A 196 -9.91 14.42 -5.83
N ASP A 197 -10.09 15.47 -6.63
CA ASP A 197 -11.07 16.53 -6.37
C ASP A 197 -12.49 16.24 -6.88
N THR A 198 -12.65 15.28 -7.80
CA THR A 198 -13.93 15.03 -8.50
C THR A 198 -14.39 13.57 -8.45
N GLY A 199 -13.48 12.67 -8.11
CA GLY A 199 -13.67 11.22 -8.05
C GLY A 199 -14.18 10.74 -6.70
N VAL A 200 -14.09 9.43 -6.49
CA VAL A 200 -14.42 8.79 -5.21
C VAL A 200 -13.21 8.78 -4.30
N VAL A 201 -12.05 8.37 -4.81
CA VAL A 201 -10.80 8.24 -4.05
C VAL A 201 -10.08 9.60 -4.06
N ALA A 202 -9.99 10.23 -2.89
CA ALA A 202 -9.29 11.48 -2.69
C ALA A 202 -7.77 11.25 -2.53
N GLY A 203 -7.38 10.13 -1.92
CA GLY A 203 -5.99 9.71 -1.78
C GLY A 203 -5.80 8.58 -0.79
N VAL A 204 -4.57 8.15 -0.61
CA VAL A 204 -4.18 7.06 0.30
C VAL A 204 -3.04 7.54 1.18
N GLU A 205 -3.21 7.45 2.49
CA GLU A 205 -2.13 7.64 3.46
C GLU A 205 -1.59 6.27 3.86
N TYR A 206 -0.33 5.97 3.54
CA TYR A 206 0.36 4.83 4.13
C TYR A 206 1.07 5.29 5.40
N THR A 207 0.69 4.70 6.53
CA THR A 207 1.10 5.20 7.85
C THR A 207 2.34 4.50 8.38
N ASN A 208 2.24 3.20 8.62
CA ASN A 208 3.33 2.37 9.09
C ASN A 208 2.93 0.89 9.04
N THR A 209 3.88 0.05 9.46
CA THR A 209 3.65 -1.35 9.82
C THR A 209 3.88 -1.54 11.32
N PHE A 210 2.99 -2.27 11.99
CA PHE A 210 3.09 -2.61 13.41
C PHE A 210 2.49 -4.00 13.62
N GLU A 211 3.07 -4.82 14.49
CA GLU A 211 2.57 -6.18 14.80
C GLU A 211 2.26 -7.04 13.56
N ALA A 212 3.14 -6.98 12.55
CA ALA A 212 2.99 -7.68 11.27
C ALA A 212 1.79 -7.25 10.40
N GLN A 213 1.29 -6.03 10.64
CA GLN A 213 0.20 -5.42 9.91
C GLN A 213 0.55 -4.03 9.38
N SER A 214 0.37 -3.83 8.08
CA SER A 214 0.51 -2.54 7.41
C SER A 214 -0.84 -1.81 7.39
N GLN A 215 -0.87 -0.54 7.79
CA GLN A 215 -2.10 0.25 7.84
C GLN A 215 -2.10 1.33 6.76
N PHE A 216 -3.14 1.30 5.92
CA PHE A 216 -3.41 2.33 4.91
C PHE A 216 -4.77 2.98 5.17
N ILE A 217 -4.84 4.30 5.01
CA ILE A 217 -6.06 5.08 5.14
C ILE A 217 -6.44 5.59 3.75
N ILE A 218 -7.48 5.02 3.17
CA ILE A 218 -7.98 5.44 1.86
C ILE A 218 -9.04 6.52 2.12
N GLY A 219 -8.69 7.77 1.85
CA GLY A 219 -9.60 8.90 1.94
C GLY A 219 -10.55 8.92 0.75
N LEU A 220 -11.86 8.99 1.03
CA LEU A 220 -12.92 9.00 0.02
C LEU A 220 -13.77 10.27 0.14
N ASN A 221 -14.14 10.84 -1.01
CA ASN A 221 -15.06 11.98 -1.09
C ASN A 221 -16.51 11.60 -0.74
N ARG A 222 -16.85 10.30 -0.80
CA ARG A 222 -18.16 9.76 -0.42
C ARG A 222 -18.05 8.26 -0.11
N ARG A 223 -18.94 7.75 0.76
CA ARG A 223 -19.04 6.31 1.01
C ARG A 223 -19.68 5.62 -0.21
N VAL A 224 -19.02 4.59 -0.74
CA VAL A 224 -19.52 3.78 -1.85
C VAL A 224 -19.30 2.29 -1.59
N PRO A 225 -20.02 1.39 -2.30
CA PRO A 225 -19.65 0.00 -2.32
C PRO A 225 -18.25 -0.21 -2.92
N TYR A 226 -17.48 -1.10 -2.31
CA TYR A 226 -16.13 -1.44 -2.73
C TYR A 226 -15.91 -2.96 -2.67
N ALA A 227 -14.88 -3.43 -3.37
CA ALA A 227 -14.44 -4.81 -3.31
C ALA A 227 -12.91 -4.85 -3.13
N VAL A 228 -12.44 -5.85 -2.38
CA VAL A 228 -11.01 -6.11 -2.19
C VAL A 228 -10.69 -7.46 -2.80
N THR A 229 -9.72 -7.49 -3.72
CA THR A 229 -9.29 -8.70 -4.42
C THR A 229 -7.77 -8.84 -4.31
N TYR A 230 -7.30 -10.02 -3.91
CA TYR A 230 -5.90 -10.36 -3.95
C TYR A 230 -5.52 -10.96 -5.32
N LEU A 231 -4.42 -10.48 -5.90
CA LEU A 231 -3.83 -11.01 -7.13
C LEU A 231 -2.40 -11.48 -6.86
N GLU A 232 -2.01 -12.54 -7.54
CA GLU A 232 -0.64 -13.08 -7.53
C GLU A 232 0.12 -12.60 -8.77
N GLU A 233 1.45 -12.70 -8.73
CA GLU A 233 2.36 -12.48 -9.88
C GLU A 233 2.17 -11.13 -10.63
N PRO A 234 2.50 -9.98 -10.04
CA PRO A 234 3.02 -9.77 -8.68
C PRO A 234 1.92 -9.73 -7.62
N SER A 235 2.31 -9.99 -6.36
CA SER A 235 1.43 -9.95 -5.18
C SER A 235 0.83 -8.54 -5.01
N ARG A 236 -0.49 -8.44 -5.12
CA ARG A 236 -1.21 -7.17 -5.07
C ARG A 236 -2.54 -7.30 -4.34
N LEU A 237 -2.84 -6.34 -3.50
CA LEU A 237 -4.19 -6.11 -3.00
C LEU A 237 -4.82 -4.99 -3.83
N VAL A 238 -5.91 -5.32 -4.51
CA VAL A 238 -6.65 -4.41 -5.38
C VAL A 238 -7.97 -4.05 -4.71
N ILE A 239 -8.20 -2.75 -4.53
CA ILE A 239 -9.41 -2.22 -3.94
C ILE A 239 -10.14 -1.39 -5.00
N ASP A 240 -11.31 -1.87 -5.41
CA ASP A 240 -12.16 -1.19 -6.39
C ASP A 240 -13.34 -0.52 -5.70
N PHE A 241 -13.62 0.73 -6.08
CA PHE A 241 -14.69 1.57 -5.56
C PHE A 241 -15.65 1.95 -6.69
N LEU A 242 -16.94 1.73 -6.54
CA LEU A 242 -17.94 2.14 -7.55
C LEU A 242 -18.04 3.66 -7.62
N VAL A 243 -18.10 4.21 -8.84
CA VAL A 243 -18.20 5.66 -9.12
C VAL A 243 -19.64 6.07 -9.42
#